data_AF-A0A4V5NXK8-F1
#
_entry.id   AF-A0A4V5NXK8-F1
#
_cell.length_a   1.000
_cell.length_b   1.000
_cell.length_c   1.000
_cell.angle_alpha   90.00
_cell.angle_beta   90.00
_cell.angle_gamma   90.00
#
_symmetry.space_group_name_H-M   'P 1'
#
loop_
_entity.id
_entity.type
_entity.pdbx_description
1 polymer ?
#
loop_
_entity_poly.entity_id
_entity_poly.type
_entity_poly.pdbx_seq_one_letter_code
_entity_poly.pdbx_strand_id
1 'polypeptide(L)'
;MKLKIGLLAIVMLLSSSLFAQSYKNEFGFKSDNDAYLFYGQDRYYTNGLFIYFRHATDQQKLGGNLEKLTYEITAGQKMFNAISGNVPDPAKQDRPFAGYLYAGGNVNLFYKSEKILKVGLEAGTVGPNSLAEDGQKLLHDLVGFYEIDGWQYQISNEFAVNLSTQYTQLLHRSAKKDVDFSFEGYANVGTTFSGAGAGVLFRAGKINQLFNSGYTNSVISNNAKTEKLVKRETFFYAKPQLNFVAYDATIQGSMFNNDSPITFGRKPLVFAQQLGVNYSTPRFTLDFGLIFKSKEVKSSAKANKYGMISMFYRFGKSGS
;
A
#
# COMPACT_ATOMS: atom_id res chain seq x y z
N MET A 1 1.32 -37.25 14.74
CA MET A 1 0.12 -36.96 15.56
C MET A 1 0.28 -35.77 16.52
N LYS A 2 1.19 -34.81 16.27
CA LYS A 2 1.42 -33.62 17.12
C LYS A 2 1.08 -32.28 16.44
N LEU A 3 0.66 -32.29 15.16
CA LEU A 3 0.35 -31.08 14.40
C LEU A 3 -1.12 -30.62 14.51
N LYS A 4 -2.02 -31.46 15.03
CA LYS A 4 -3.47 -31.17 15.09
C LYS A 4 -3.90 -30.37 16.33
N ILE A 5 -3.06 -30.31 17.37
CA ILE A 5 -3.38 -29.63 18.63
C ILE A 5 -3.11 -28.12 18.55
N GLY A 6 -2.11 -27.69 17.76
CA GLY A 6 -1.83 -26.26 17.53
C GLY A 6 -2.90 -25.52 16.72
N LEU A 7 -3.54 -26.21 15.76
CA LEU A 7 -4.62 -25.61 14.96
C LEU A 7 -5.91 -25.42 15.77
N LEU A 8 -6.16 -26.28 16.76
CA LEU A 8 -7.35 -26.19 17.62
C LEU A 8 -7.28 -25.00 18.60
N ALA A 9 -6.07 -24.63 19.06
CA ALA A 9 -5.87 -23.49 19.95
C ALA A 9 -6.12 -22.14 19.25
N ILE A 10 -5.84 -22.05 17.94
CA ILE A 10 -6.13 -20.85 17.12
C ILE A 10 -7.64 -20.71 16.88
N VAL A 11 -8.37 -21.83 16.77
CA VAL A 11 -9.83 -21.83 16.57
C VAL A 11 -10.58 -21.53 17.88
N MET A 12 -10.07 -21.92 19.05
CA MET A 12 -10.72 -21.64 20.35
C MET A 12 -10.57 -20.19 20.84
N LEU A 13 -9.67 -19.37 20.26
CA LEU A 13 -9.59 -17.93 20.56
C LEU A 13 -10.69 -17.11 19.85
N LEU A 14 -11.49 -17.72 18.99
CA LEU A 14 -12.55 -17.04 18.21
C LEU A 14 -13.92 -17.00 18.90
N SER A 15 -14.07 -17.59 20.08
CA SER A 15 -15.34 -17.70 20.81
C SER A 15 -15.43 -16.84 22.07
N SER A 16 -14.80 -15.66 22.08
CA SER A 16 -15.15 -14.64 23.07
C SER A 16 -16.27 -13.76 22.54
N SER A 17 -17.39 -13.77 23.26
CA SER A 17 -18.53 -12.86 23.11
C SER A 17 -18.06 -11.43 23.40
N LEU A 18 -17.40 -10.80 22.43
CA LEU A 18 -16.94 -9.43 22.54
C LEU A 18 -18.12 -8.50 22.28
N PHE A 19 -18.54 -7.79 23.34
CA PHE A 19 -19.21 -6.50 23.21
C PHE A 19 -18.52 -5.69 22.10
N ALA A 20 -19.28 -4.95 21.30
CA ALA A 20 -18.77 -4.16 20.17
C ALA A 20 -17.80 -3.07 20.67
N GLN A 21 -16.58 -3.46 20.97
CA GLN A 21 -15.52 -2.59 21.46
C GLN A 21 -14.81 -1.99 20.27
N SER A 22 -14.67 -0.67 20.32
CA SER A 22 -13.91 0.11 19.36
C SER A 22 -12.47 0.25 19.87
N TYR A 23 -11.51 0.38 18.97
CA TYR A 23 -10.08 0.40 19.28
C TYR A 23 -9.43 1.62 18.62
N LYS A 24 -8.61 2.34 19.39
CA LYS A 24 -8.01 3.61 18.94
C LYS A 24 -6.66 3.45 18.26
N ASN A 25 -6.00 2.31 18.41
CA ASN A 25 -4.68 2.04 17.81
C ASN A 25 -4.74 0.88 16.83
N GLU A 26 -3.91 0.90 15.80
CA GLU A 26 -3.72 -0.19 14.85
C GLU A 26 -2.23 -0.36 14.54
N PHE A 27 -1.77 -1.61 14.57
CA PHE A 27 -0.49 -2.00 13.98
C PHE A 27 -0.77 -2.72 12.66
N GLY A 28 0.03 -2.44 11.64
CA GLY A 28 -0.16 -2.97 10.30
C GLY A 28 1.09 -3.53 9.68
N PHE A 29 0.92 -4.57 8.89
CA PHE A 29 1.93 -5.10 7.99
C PHE A 29 1.33 -5.25 6.59
N LYS A 30 2.07 -4.84 5.57
CA LYS A 30 1.71 -5.06 4.17
C LYS A 30 2.92 -5.59 3.42
N SER A 31 2.65 -6.54 2.53
CA SER A 31 3.61 -7.10 1.59
C SER A 31 3.04 -7.03 0.18
N ASP A 32 3.79 -6.41 -0.74
CA ASP A 32 3.59 -6.50 -2.18
C ASP A 32 4.62 -7.46 -2.75
N ASN A 33 4.19 -8.40 -3.60
CA ASN A 33 5.13 -9.33 -4.23
C ASN A 33 4.56 -9.86 -5.56
N ASP A 34 5.39 -9.94 -6.61
CA ASP A 34 5.00 -10.51 -7.90
C ASP A 34 4.96 -12.05 -7.90
N ALA A 35 5.65 -12.71 -6.96
CA ALA A 35 5.55 -14.15 -6.73
C ALA A 35 4.15 -14.61 -6.26
N TYR A 36 3.34 -13.71 -5.67
CA TYR A 36 1.96 -14.02 -5.26
C TYR A 36 1.03 -14.34 -6.43
N LEU A 37 1.50 -14.18 -7.66
CA LEU A 37 0.80 -14.59 -8.86
C LEU A 37 0.97 -16.08 -9.18
N PHE A 38 1.86 -16.80 -8.49
CA PHE A 38 2.13 -18.23 -8.70
C PHE A 38 2.58 -18.63 -10.12
N TYR A 39 3.08 -17.68 -10.92
CA TYR A 39 3.63 -17.91 -12.27
C TYR A 39 5.13 -17.59 -12.37
N GLY A 40 5.84 -17.47 -11.24
CA GLY A 40 7.30 -17.31 -11.20
C GLY A 40 7.83 -16.03 -11.87
N GLN A 41 7.27 -14.87 -11.50
CA GLN A 41 7.82 -13.58 -11.92
C GLN A 41 8.66 -13.00 -10.79
N ASP A 42 9.78 -12.36 -11.14
CA ASP A 42 10.64 -11.59 -10.24
C ASP A 42 11.24 -10.43 -11.05
N ARG A 43 10.42 -9.43 -11.38
CA ARG A 43 10.78 -8.36 -12.32
C ARG A 43 10.04 -7.05 -12.05
N TYR A 44 10.62 -5.93 -12.49
CA TYR A 44 10.04 -4.60 -12.31
C TYR A 44 9.75 -4.35 -10.83
N TYR A 45 8.58 -3.82 -10.43
CA TYR A 45 8.22 -3.78 -9.00
C TYR A 45 7.98 -5.20 -8.49
N THR A 46 9.00 -5.77 -7.86
CA THR A 46 9.07 -7.17 -7.43
C THR A 46 8.65 -7.33 -5.97
N ASN A 47 9.00 -6.36 -5.11
CA ASN A 47 8.78 -6.46 -3.68
C ASN A 47 8.50 -5.11 -3.04
N GLY A 48 7.60 -5.10 -2.06
CA GLY A 48 7.47 -4.00 -1.12
C GLY A 48 7.04 -4.49 0.26
N LEU A 49 7.73 -4.03 1.30
CA LEU A 49 7.41 -4.35 2.70
C LEU A 49 7.11 -3.08 3.46
N PHE A 50 6.02 -3.09 4.22
CA PHE A 50 5.56 -1.90 4.94
C PHE A 50 5.04 -2.25 6.33
N ILE A 51 5.42 -1.42 7.30
CA ILE A 51 4.93 -1.48 8.68
C ILE A 51 4.25 -0.17 9.01
N TYR A 52 3.11 -0.25 9.67
CA TYR A 52 2.27 0.90 10.02
C TYR A 52 1.95 0.91 11.50
N PHE A 53 1.92 2.10 12.09
CA PHE A 53 1.20 2.38 13.32
C PHE A 53 0.20 3.49 13.07
N ARG A 54 -1.05 3.30 13.50
CA ARG A 54 -2.11 4.31 13.37
C ARG A 54 -2.77 4.59 14.72
N HIS A 55 -3.13 5.84 14.93
CA HIS A 55 -3.84 6.31 16.11
C HIS A 55 -5.03 7.19 15.75
N ALA A 56 -6.21 6.90 16.32
CA ALA A 56 -7.40 7.73 16.20
C ALA A 56 -7.52 8.68 17.39
N THR A 57 -7.66 9.98 17.10
CA THR A 57 -7.93 10.99 18.12
C THR A 57 -9.35 10.80 18.69
N ASP A 58 -9.60 11.36 19.87
CA ASP A 58 -10.95 11.41 20.45
C ASP A 58 -11.93 12.11 19.50
N GLN A 59 -12.84 11.34 18.93
CA GLN A 59 -13.76 11.84 17.92
C GLN A 59 -14.76 12.83 18.50
N GLN A 60 -15.15 12.71 19.77
CA GLN A 60 -16.12 13.61 20.42
C GLN A 60 -15.59 15.03 20.57
N LYS A 61 -14.26 15.22 20.59
CA LYS A 61 -13.61 16.53 20.66
C LYS A 61 -13.48 17.23 19.31
N LEU A 62 -13.79 16.55 18.20
CA LEU A 62 -13.71 17.13 16.86
C LEU A 62 -14.96 17.97 16.57
N GLY A 63 -14.78 19.20 16.09
CA GLY A 63 -15.87 20.10 15.70
C GLY A 63 -16.35 19.91 14.26
N GLY A 64 -17.50 20.50 13.95
CA GLY A 64 -18.02 20.64 12.58
C GLY A 64 -18.30 19.32 11.85
N ASN A 65 -17.84 19.24 10.60
CA ASN A 65 -18.09 18.12 9.69
C ASN A 65 -17.04 17.00 9.78
N LEU A 66 -16.06 17.13 10.67
CA LEU A 66 -15.01 16.14 10.84
C LEU A 66 -15.50 14.98 11.71
N GLU A 67 -15.50 13.79 11.12
CA GLU A 67 -15.95 12.55 11.76
C GLU A 67 -14.82 11.87 12.51
N LYS A 68 -13.62 11.89 11.92
CA LYS A 68 -12.44 11.23 12.46
C LYS A 68 -11.17 11.91 11.97
N LEU A 69 -10.18 11.94 12.85
CA LEU A 69 -8.81 12.36 12.58
C LEU A 69 -7.89 11.24 13.06
N THR A 70 -6.99 10.78 12.20
CA THR A 70 -5.99 9.77 12.58
C THR A 70 -4.59 10.20 12.16
N TYR A 71 -3.62 9.83 12.98
CA TYR A 71 -2.21 9.89 12.64
C TYR A 71 -1.71 8.52 12.23
N GLU A 72 -0.80 8.47 11.27
CA GLU A 72 -0.10 7.27 10.85
C GLU A 72 1.40 7.52 10.86
N ILE A 73 2.17 6.51 11.27
CA ILE A 73 3.61 6.41 11.07
C ILE A 73 3.86 5.15 10.25
N THR A 74 4.75 5.26 9.27
CA THR A 74 5.05 4.19 8.33
C THR A 74 6.56 4.04 8.18
N ALA A 75 7.03 2.80 8.07
CA ALA A 75 8.33 2.47 7.51
C ALA A 75 8.12 1.53 6.33
N GLY A 76 8.80 1.78 5.21
CA GLY A 76 8.59 1.03 3.98
C GLY A 76 9.87 0.84 3.17
N GLN A 77 9.99 -0.32 2.52
CA GLN A 77 11.01 -0.61 1.52
C GLN A 77 10.32 -1.07 0.23
N LYS A 78 10.77 -0.57 -0.92
CA LYS A 78 10.32 -0.97 -2.26
C LYS A 78 11.53 -1.41 -3.08
N MET A 79 11.39 -2.49 -3.83
CA MET A 79 12.44 -3.05 -4.67
C MET A 79 11.97 -3.14 -6.13
N PHE A 80 12.87 -2.79 -7.03
CA PHE A 80 12.65 -2.81 -8.46
C PHE A 80 13.78 -3.55 -9.16
N ASN A 81 13.43 -4.56 -9.95
CA ASN A 81 14.34 -5.32 -10.79
C ASN A 81 14.21 -4.90 -12.26
N ALA A 82 15.19 -5.31 -13.06
CA ALA A 82 15.08 -5.37 -14.52
C ALA A 82 14.05 -6.46 -14.93
N ILE A 83 14.23 -7.06 -16.11
CA ILE A 83 13.40 -8.16 -16.61
C ILE A 83 13.45 -9.43 -15.72
N SER A 84 14.45 -9.54 -14.84
CA SER A 84 14.66 -10.56 -13.81
C SER A 84 15.57 -9.99 -12.70
N GLY A 85 15.65 -10.68 -11.55
CA GLY A 85 16.65 -10.45 -10.51
C GLY A 85 18.08 -10.87 -10.88
N ASN A 86 18.30 -11.57 -11.99
CA ASN A 86 19.64 -11.95 -12.49
C ASN A 86 19.83 -11.44 -13.92
N VAL A 87 20.36 -10.21 -14.03
CA VAL A 87 20.71 -9.55 -15.29
C VAL A 87 22.06 -8.83 -15.13
N PRO A 88 23.18 -9.58 -15.08
CA PRO A 88 24.53 -9.03 -14.88
C PRO A 88 25.04 -8.18 -16.04
N ASP A 89 24.51 -8.39 -17.23
CA ASP A 89 24.87 -7.60 -18.41
C ASP A 89 24.03 -6.31 -18.44
N PRO A 90 24.63 -5.12 -18.19
CA PRO A 90 23.91 -3.87 -18.13
C PRO A 90 23.19 -3.54 -19.46
N ALA A 91 23.70 -4.04 -20.60
CA ALA A 91 23.07 -3.83 -21.91
C ALA A 91 21.75 -4.60 -22.09
N LYS A 92 21.50 -5.61 -21.24
CA LYS A 92 20.26 -6.41 -21.25
C LYS A 92 19.21 -5.94 -20.25
N GLN A 93 19.55 -4.98 -19.38
CA GLN A 93 18.60 -4.42 -18.43
C GLN A 93 17.58 -3.57 -19.19
N ASP A 94 16.29 -3.79 -18.94
CA ASP A 94 15.16 -3.06 -19.55
C ASP A 94 14.52 -2.05 -18.58
N ARG A 95 14.99 -2.03 -17.34
CA ARG A 95 14.71 -1.06 -16.28
C ARG A 95 15.92 -1.10 -15.32
N PRO A 96 16.27 0.00 -14.64
CA PRO A 96 17.33 -0.05 -13.63
C PRO A 96 16.90 -0.92 -12.45
N PHE A 97 17.86 -1.58 -11.82
CA PHE A 97 17.69 -2.01 -10.44
C PHE A 97 17.56 -0.78 -9.55
N ALA A 98 16.64 -0.81 -8.59
CA ALA A 98 16.48 0.29 -7.64
C ALA A 98 15.84 -0.21 -6.36
N GLY A 99 16.30 0.33 -5.24
CA GLY A 99 15.62 0.21 -3.96
C GLY A 99 15.23 1.57 -3.42
N TYR A 100 14.14 1.63 -2.66
CA TYR A 100 13.67 2.83 -1.97
C TYR A 100 13.28 2.45 -0.54
N LEU A 101 13.99 3.00 0.45
CA LEU A 101 13.72 2.80 1.87
C LEU A 101 13.33 4.13 2.49
N TYR A 102 12.25 4.16 3.28
CA TYR A 102 11.75 5.40 3.86
C TYR A 102 11.04 5.19 5.19
N ALA A 103 10.97 6.27 5.95
CA ALA A 103 10.01 6.47 7.02
C ALA A 103 9.07 7.63 6.63
N GLY A 104 7.83 7.58 7.10
CA GLY A 104 6.86 8.62 6.79
C GLY A 104 5.79 8.76 7.86
N GLY A 105 5.04 9.84 7.75
CA GLY A 105 3.87 10.10 8.58
C GLY A 105 2.72 10.67 7.77
N ASN A 106 1.49 10.29 8.12
CA ASN A 106 0.29 10.82 7.51
C ASN A 106 -0.67 11.42 8.55
N VAL A 107 -1.32 12.51 8.15
CA VAL A 107 -2.52 13.02 8.81
C VAL A 107 -3.71 12.69 7.92
N ASN A 108 -4.69 11.95 8.48
CA ASN A 108 -5.87 11.52 7.74
C ASN A 108 -7.13 12.16 8.34
N LEU A 109 -7.84 12.90 7.52
CA LEU A 109 -9.07 13.60 7.85
C LEU A 109 -10.24 12.88 7.17
N PHE A 110 -11.22 12.47 7.97
CA PHE A 110 -12.41 11.79 7.49
C PHE A 110 -13.64 12.62 7.83
N TYR A 111 -14.42 12.97 6.83
CA TYR A 111 -15.59 13.83 6.97
C TYR A 111 -16.89 13.02 6.95
N LYS A 112 -17.93 13.54 7.63
CA LYS A 112 -19.27 12.93 7.69
C LYS A 112 -19.89 12.70 6.31
N SER A 113 -19.54 13.54 5.34
CA SER A 113 -19.97 13.43 3.94
C SER A 113 -19.22 12.34 3.15
N GLU A 114 -18.47 11.47 3.83
CA GLU A 114 -17.64 10.42 3.22
C GLU A 114 -16.62 10.98 2.20
N LYS A 115 -16.11 12.17 2.52
CA LYS A 115 -14.89 12.73 1.93
C LYS A 115 -13.73 12.36 2.84
N ILE A 116 -12.58 12.05 2.25
CA ILE A 116 -11.35 11.70 2.97
C ILE A 116 -10.23 12.51 2.35
N LEU A 117 -9.43 13.14 3.19
CA LEU A 117 -8.18 13.78 2.80
C LEU A 117 -7.05 13.15 3.62
N LYS A 118 -6.04 12.62 2.94
CA LYS A 118 -4.79 12.17 3.56
C LYS A 118 -3.67 13.06 3.05
N VAL A 119 -2.80 13.49 3.94
CA VAL A 119 -1.60 14.25 3.62
C VAL A 119 -0.42 13.60 4.32
N GLY A 120 0.64 13.34 3.57
CA GLY A 120 1.78 12.56 4.04
C GLY A 120 3.11 13.19 3.68
N LEU A 121 4.10 12.96 4.53
CA LEU A 121 5.50 13.25 4.27
C LEU A 121 6.30 11.97 4.44
N GLU A 122 7.14 11.66 3.46
CA GLU A 122 8.07 10.54 3.46
C GLU A 122 9.50 11.09 3.33
N ALA A 123 10.44 10.53 4.08
CA ALA A 123 11.86 10.82 4.00
C ALA A 123 12.67 9.52 4.06
N GLY A 124 13.75 9.43 3.28
CA GLY A 124 14.50 8.18 3.15
C GLY A 124 15.61 8.25 2.12
N THR A 125 15.84 7.15 1.41
CA THR A 125 16.89 7.04 0.40
C THR A 125 16.51 6.10 -0.74
N VAL A 126 16.93 6.46 -1.95
CA VAL A 126 16.95 5.59 -3.13
C VAL A 126 18.37 5.10 -3.35
N GLY A 127 18.54 3.86 -3.83
CA GLY A 127 19.83 3.28 -4.21
C GLY A 127 20.40 2.31 -3.16
N PRO A 128 21.73 2.05 -3.14
CA PRO A 128 22.33 1.04 -2.27
C PRO A 128 21.98 1.17 -0.78
N ASN A 129 21.86 2.40 -0.26
CA ASN A 129 21.51 2.67 1.14
C ASN A 129 20.09 2.22 1.51
N SER A 130 19.27 1.87 0.52
CA SER A 130 17.95 1.30 0.76
C SER A 130 18.00 -0.15 1.23
N LEU A 131 19.15 -0.83 1.13
CA LEU A 131 19.36 -2.24 1.50
C LEU A 131 18.46 -3.22 0.72
N ALA A 132 17.99 -2.82 -0.46
CA ALA A 132 17.12 -3.66 -1.28
C ALA A 132 17.85 -4.90 -1.83
N GLU A 133 19.09 -4.74 -2.28
CA GLU A 133 19.93 -5.86 -2.74
C GLU A 133 20.11 -6.91 -1.64
N ASP A 134 20.55 -6.47 -0.46
CA ASP A 134 20.78 -7.37 0.69
C ASP A 134 19.48 -8.06 1.13
N GLY A 135 18.37 -7.32 1.16
CA GLY A 135 17.05 -7.86 1.47
C GLY A 135 16.59 -8.90 0.46
N GLN A 136 16.82 -8.67 -0.83
CA GLN A 136 16.49 -9.63 -1.87
C GLN A 136 17.39 -10.87 -1.79
N LYS A 137 18.71 -10.72 -1.61
CA LYS A 137 19.65 -11.84 -1.42
C LYS A 137 19.22 -12.73 -0.27
N LEU A 138 18.97 -12.13 0.89
CA LEU A 138 18.53 -12.86 2.09
C LEU A 138 17.26 -13.67 1.84
N LEU A 139 16.26 -13.10 1.15
CA LEU A 139 15.03 -13.80 0.83
C LEU A 139 15.26 -14.95 -0.14
N HIS A 140 16.05 -14.73 -1.19
CA HIS A 140 16.36 -15.75 -2.20
C HIS A 140 17.13 -16.92 -1.57
N ASP A 141 18.13 -16.63 -0.74
CA ASP A 141 18.93 -17.65 -0.05
C ASP A 141 18.08 -18.46 0.94
N LEU A 142 17.20 -17.80 1.70
CA LEU A 142 16.36 -18.45 2.70
C LEU A 142 15.30 -19.38 2.07
N VAL A 143 14.73 -18.97 0.92
CA VAL A 143 13.69 -19.73 0.22
C VAL A 143 14.28 -20.74 -0.77
N GLY A 144 15.56 -20.60 -1.14
CA GLY A 144 16.23 -21.45 -2.12
C GLY A 144 15.91 -21.05 -3.57
N PHE A 145 15.76 -19.75 -3.83
CA PHE A 145 15.65 -19.21 -5.19
C PHE A 145 17.03 -19.04 -5.85
N TYR A 146 17.00 -18.63 -7.12
CA TYR A 146 18.21 -18.41 -7.91
C TYR A 146 19.01 -17.20 -7.39
N GLU A 147 20.32 -17.23 -7.65
CA GLU A 147 21.25 -16.14 -7.31
C GLU A 147 20.88 -14.85 -8.06
N ILE A 148 20.90 -13.71 -7.35
CA ILE A 148 20.64 -12.41 -7.96
C ILE A 148 21.95 -11.73 -8.38
N ASP A 149 21.93 -11.05 -9.53
CA ASP A 149 23.07 -10.33 -10.10
C ASP A 149 22.57 -9.19 -10.99
N GLY A 150 23.27 -8.05 -11.00
CA GLY A 150 22.92 -6.83 -11.72
C GLY A 150 22.72 -5.60 -10.82
N TRP A 151 22.59 -5.80 -9.51
CA TRP A 151 22.43 -4.74 -8.50
C TRP A 151 23.65 -3.80 -8.38
N GLN A 152 24.83 -4.22 -8.84
CA GLN A 152 26.01 -3.35 -8.99
C GLN A 152 25.78 -2.17 -9.95
N TYR A 153 24.75 -2.25 -10.79
CA TYR A 153 24.33 -1.17 -11.69
C TYR A 153 23.00 -0.50 -11.27
N GLN A 154 22.60 -0.66 -10.01
CA GLN A 154 21.38 -0.02 -9.50
C GLN A 154 21.49 1.51 -9.54
N ILE A 155 20.33 2.18 -9.45
CA ILE A 155 20.26 3.64 -9.24
C ILE A 155 21.13 4.06 -8.06
N SER A 156 21.93 5.10 -8.25
CA SER A 156 22.87 5.60 -7.24
C SER A 156 22.15 6.21 -6.04
N ASN A 157 22.88 6.29 -4.92
CA ASN A 157 22.35 6.84 -3.68
C ASN A 157 21.82 8.26 -3.84
N GLU A 158 20.56 8.46 -3.43
CA GLU A 158 19.93 9.78 -3.37
C GLU A 158 19.12 9.92 -2.09
N PHE A 159 19.08 11.14 -1.54
CA PHE A 159 18.16 11.48 -0.46
C PHE A 159 16.73 11.64 -0.99
N ALA A 160 15.81 10.87 -0.41
CA ALA A 160 14.43 10.85 -0.79
C ALA A 160 13.59 11.72 0.14
N VAL A 161 12.81 12.66 -0.42
CA VAL A 161 11.75 13.36 0.30
C VAL A 161 10.54 13.49 -0.60
N ASN A 162 9.37 13.13 -0.08
CA ASN A 162 8.14 13.08 -0.83
C ASN A 162 6.97 13.62 -0.01
N LEU A 163 6.28 14.63 -0.57
CA LEU A 163 4.98 15.08 -0.09
C LEU A 163 3.91 14.36 -0.90
N SER A 164 2.91 13.81 -0.21
CA SER A 164 1.79 13.11 -0.82
C SER A 164 0.46 13.68 -0.34
N THR A 165 -0.53 13.65 -1.22
CA THR A 165 -1.93 13.87 -0.84
C THR A 165 -2.83 12.88 -1.56
N GLN A 166 -3.85 12.39 -0.87
CA GLN A 166 -4.89 11.55 -1.42
C GLN A 166 -6.26 12.11 -1.04
N TYR A 167 -7.15 12.16 -2.01
CA TYR A 167 -8.54 12.56 -1.84
C TYR A 167 -9.48 11.45 -2.30
N THR A 168 -10.39 11.03 -1.43
CA THR A 168 -11.43 10.06 -1.75
C THR A 168 -12.80 10.68 -1.46
N GLN A 169 -13.77 10.51 -2.35
CA GLN A 169 -15.14 10.99 -2.17
C GLN A 169 -16.15 9.93 -2.62
N LEU A 170 -17.08 9.58 -1.74
CA LEU A 170 -18.25 8.78 -2.12
C LEU A 170 -19.07 9.51 -3.20
N LEU A 171 -19.32 8.84 -4.32
CA LEU A 171 -20.16 9.36 -5.40
C LEU A 171 -21.59 8.84 -5.29
N HIS A 172 -21.73 7.54 -5.05
CA HIS A 172 -23.02 6.89 -4.96
C HIS A 172 -22.93 5.63 -4.09
N ARG A 173 -23.95 5.40 -3.26
CA ARG A 173 -24.16 4.13 -2.55
C ARG A 173 -25.56 3.63 -2.82
N SER A 174 -25.69 2.33 -3.10
CA SER A 174 -26.97 1.68 -3.33
C SER A 174 -27.91 1.85 -2.14
N ALA A 175 -29.23 1.80 -2.36
CA ALA A 175 -30.21 1.86 -1.27
C ALA A 175 -30.03 0.73 -0.24
N LYS A 176 -29.60 -0.46 -0.70
CA LYS A 176 -29.26 -1.62 0.14
C LYS A 176 -27.94 -1.46 0.91
N LYS A 177 -27.14 -0.43 0.58
CA LYS A 177 -25.84 -0.12 1.19
C LYS A 177 -24.81 -1.26 1.08
N ASP A 178 -24.93 -2.05 0.02
CA ASP A 178 -24.08 -3.21 -0.29
C ASP A 178 -23.16 -2.96 -1.49
N VAL A 179 -23.37 -1.85 -2.20
CA VAL A 179 -22.57 -1.44 -3.35
C VAL A 179 -22.31 0.05 -3.29
N ASP A 180 -21.07 0.48 -3.54
CA ASP A 180 -20.78 1.89 -3.77
C ASP A 180 -19.70 2.17 -4.80
N PHE A 181 -19.72 3.42 -5.26
CA PHE A 181 -18.74 4.03 -6.16
C PHE A 181 -18.17 5.26 -5.48
N SER A 182 -16.85 5.40 -5.53
CA SER A 182 -16.13 6.55 -4.99
C SER A 182 -15.10 7.05 -6.00
N PHE A 183 -14.94 8.36 -6.09
CA PHE A 183 -13.78 8.95 -6.73
C PHE A 183 -12.58 8.79 -5.80
N GLU A 184 -11.42 8.48 -6.36
CA GLU A 184 -10.14 8.53 -5.65
C GLU A 184 -9.08 9.18 -6.52
N GLY A 185 -8.40 10.19 -5.98
CA GLY A 185 -7.28 10.86 -6.62
C GLY A 185 -6.11 11.02 -5.68
N TYR A 186 -4.91 11.11 -6.23
CA TYR A 186 -3.70 11.39 -5.48
C TYR A 186 -2.77 12.33 -6.24
N ALA A 187 -1.89 13.00 -5.51
CA ALA A 187 -0.74 13.71 -6.06
C ALA A 187 0.49 13.49 -5.17
N ASN A 188 1.65 13.36 -5.79
CA ASN A 188 2.95 13.29 -5.15
C ASN A 188 3.86 14.34 -5.74
N VAL A 189 4.65 14.99 -4.90
CA VAL A 189 5.74 15.89 -5.31
C VAL A 189 6.93 15.61 -4.41
N GLY A 190 8.08 15.36 -5.01
CA GLY A 190 9.27 15.01 -4.26
C GLY A 190 10.45 14.60 -5.13
N THR A 191 11.53 14.23 -4.46
CA THR A 191 12.79 13.81 -5.08
C THR A 191 12.79 12.34 -5.47
N THR A 192 11.78 11.54 -5.08
CA THR A 192 11.63 10.14 -5.52
C THR A 192 10.50 9.98 -6.53
N PHE A 193 9.31 10.47 -6.22
CA PHE A 193 8.15 10.38 -7.12
C PHE A 193 7.46 11.73 -7.27
N SER A 194 7.21 12.16 -8.51
CA SER A 194 6.32 13.29 -8.80
C SER A 194 5.31 12.92 -9.86
N GLY A 195 4.04 13.22 -9.60
CA GLY A 195 2.94 12.83 -10.47
C GLY A 195 1.59 12.86 -9.77
N ALA A 196 0.55 12.51 -10.50
CA ALA A 196 -0.81 12.47 -9.98
C ALA A 196 -1.60 11.37 -10.64
N GLY A 197 -2.67 10.91 -10.00
CA GLY A 197 -3.55 9.93 -10.61
C GLY A 197 -4.98 10.07 -10.10
N ALA A 198 -5.90 9.52 -10.89
CA ALA A 198 -7.32 9.54 -10.59
C ALA A 198 -7.97 8.22 -11.05
N GLY A 199 -8.92 7.74 -10.25
CA GLY A 199 -9.61 6.49 -10.50
C GLY A 199 -10.99 6.47 -9.84
N VAL A 200 -11.73 5.40 -10.14
CA VAL A 200 -13.04 5.14 -9.55
C VAL A 200 -12.94 3.85 -8.76
N LEU A 201 -13.15 3.93 -7.46
CA LEU A 201 -13.29 2.78 -6.58
C LEU A 201 -14.72 2.25 -6.65
N PHE A 202 -14.85 0.97 -6.95
CA PHE A 202 -16.06 0.19 -6.80
C PHE A 202 -15.91 -0.79 -5.64
N ARG A 203 -16.92 -0.89 -4.77
CA ARG A 203 -16.99 -1.92 -3.72
C ARG A 203 -18.34 -2.63 -3.75
N ALA A 204 -18.34 -3.95 -3.54
CA ALA A 204 -19.56 -4.75 -3.45
C ALA A 204 -19.46 -5.83 -2.36
N GLY A 205 -20.44 -5.87 -1.47
CA GLY A 205 -20.54 -6.83 -0.36
C GLY A 205 -21.11 -6.20 0.91
N LYS A 206 -20.68 -6.69 2.07
CA LYS A 206 -20.99 -6.07 3.36
C LYS A 206 -20.00 -4.94 3.60
N ILE A 207 -20.38 -3.71 3.24
CA ILE A 207 -19.50 -2.54 3.28
C ILE A 207 -19.87 -1.57 4.41
N ASN A 208 -18.87 -0.86 4.93
CA ASN A 208 -19.06 0.27 5.84
C ASN A 208 -18.89 1.61 5.12
N GLN A 209 -19.29 2.69 5.80
CA GLN A 209 -18.96 4.05 5.37
C GLN A 209 -17.45 4.19 5.17
N LEU A 210 -17.01 5.02 4.23
CA LEU A 210 -15.60 5.22 3.90
C LEU A 210 -14.77 5.65 5.10
N PHE A 211 -15.34 6.37 6.08
CA PHE A 211 -14.65 6.76 7.32
C PHE A 211 -14.59 5.66 8.40
N ASN A 212 -15.11 4.46 8.12
CA ASN A 212 -15.10 3.29 9.00
C ASN A 212 -14.67 1.99 8.29
N SER A 213 -14.18 2.09 7.05
CA SER A 213 -13.87 0.94 6.19
C SER A 213 -12.43 0.45 6.31
N GLY A 214 -12.25 -0.87 6.13
CA GLY A 214 -10.96 -1.53 5.94
C GLY A 214 -10.21 -1.03 4.71
N TYR A 215 -10.91 -0.67 3.62
CA TYR A 215 -10.27 -0.17 2.39
C TYR A 215 -9.49 1.12 2.63
N THR A 216 -10.07 2.04 3.39
CA THR A 216 -9.51 3.38 3.66
C THR A 216 -8.63 3.40 4.90
N ASN A 217 -8.41 2.25 5.54
CA ASN A 217 -7.68 2.08 6.81
C ASN A 217 -8.26 2.92 7.96
N SER A 218 -9.58 3.01 8.04
CA SER A 218 -10.29 3.90 8.96
C SER A 218 -11.12 3.14 10.01
N VAL A 219 -10.87 1.86 10.20
CA VAL A 219 -11.69 1.01 11.10
C VAL A 219 -11.49 1.35 12.58
N ILE A 220 -10.31 1.89 12.94
CA ILE A 220 -10.01 2.41 14.28
C ILE A 220 -10.90 3.60 14.64
N SER A 221 -11.17 3.76 15.93
CA SER A 221 -12.01 4.83 16.46
C SER A 221 -11.70 5.06 17.93
N ASN A 222 -11.93 6.29 18.40
CA ASN A 222 -11.86 6.65 19.81
C ASN A 222 -13.10 7.49 20.15
N ASN A 223 -14.00 6.95 20.97
CA ASN A 223 -15.32 7.51 21.27
C ASN A 223 -16.13 7.81 19.99
N ALA A 224 -16.41 6.76 19.20
CA ALA A 224 -17.01 6.89 17.88
C ALA A 224 -18.31 7.73 17.89
N LYS A 225 -18.46 8.64 16.92
CA LYS A 225 -19.69 9.45 16.74
C LYS A 225 -20.75 8.74 15.92
N THR A 226 -20.32 7.97 14.92
CA THR A 226 -21.21 7.30 13.97
C THR A 226 -21.05 5.79 14.04
N GLU A 227 -22.19 5.11 14.18
CA GLU A 227 -22.27 3.66 14.12
C GLU A 227 -21.88 3.09 12.75
N LYS A 228 -21.26 1.92 12.77
CA LYS A 228 -20.89 1.17 11.56
C LYS A 228 -22.15 0.55 10.94
N LEU A 229 -22.28 0.61 9.61
CA LEU A 229 -23.36 -0.08 8.88
C LEU A 229 -23.34 -1.59 9.12
N VAL A 230 -22.14 -2.17 9.22
CA VAL A 230 -21.94 -3.59 9.47
C VAL A 230 -20.86 -3.80 10.54
N LYS A 231 -21.08 -4.77 11.45
CA LYS A 231 -20.10 -5.14 12.47
C LYS A 231 -18.83 -5.77 11.89
N ARG A 232 -18.97 -6.47 10.76
CA ARG A 232 -17.90 -7.11 10.00
C ARG A 232 -18.03 -6.69 8.54
N GLU A 233 -16.94 -6.20 7.98
CA GLU A 233 -16.86 -5.81 6.57
C GLU A 233 -16.34 -6.98 5.76
N THR A 234 -16.98 -7.27 4.63
CA THR A 234 -16.50 -8.29 3.68
C THR A 234 -16.96 -7.88 2.30
N PHE A 235 -16.03 -7.52 1.43
CA PHE A 235 -16.38 -7.01 0.11
C PHE A 235 -15.27 -7.28 -0.90
N PHE A 236 -15.69 -7.38 -2.14
CA PHE A 236 -14.81 -7.27 -3.29
C PHE A 236 -14.68 -5.79 -3.68
N TYR A 237 -13.53 -5.40 -4.22
CA TYR A 237 -13.33 -4.08 -4.78
C TYR A 237 -12.57 -4.12 -6.12
N ALA A 238 -12.84 -3.11 -6.94
CA ALA A 238 -12.12 -2.85 -8.17
C ALA A 238 -11.82 -1.35 -8.29
N LYS A 239 -10.63 -1.01 -8.79
CA LYS A 239 -10.23 0.39 -9.03
C LYS A 239 -9.43 0.51 -10.32
N PRO A 240 -10.06 0.81 -11.47
CA PRO A 240 -9.37 1.37 -12.62
C PRO A 240 -8.85 2.77 -12.29
N GLN A 241 -7.62 3.07 -12.68
CA GLN A 241 -6.93 4.32 -12.37
C GLN A 241 -6.00 4.71 -13.51
N LEU A 242 -5.99 6.00 -13.85
CA LEU A 242 -5.01 6.58 -14.76
C LEU A 242 -4.00 7.39 -13.96
N ASN A 243 -2.72 7.21 -14.26
CA ASN A 243 -1.60 7.85 -13.55
C ASN A 243 -0.78 8.67 -14.52
N PHE A 244 -0.56 9.93 -14.18
CA PHE A 244 0.43 10.79 -14.80
C PHE A 244 1.73 10.73 -14.01
N VAL A 245 2.81 10.29 -14.66
CA VAL A 245 4.15 10.17 -14.08
C VAL A 245 5.02 11.30 -14.64
N ALA A 246 5.24 12.33 -13.82
CA ALA A 246 6.12 13.44 -14.18
C ALA A 246 7.59 13.03 -14.01
N TYR A 247 7.88 12.39 -12.88
CA TYR A 247 9.21 11.95 -12.47
C TYR A 247 9.16 10.68 -11.59
N ASP A 248 10.13 9.79 -11.80
CA ASP A 248 10.34 8.57 -11.03
C ASP A 248 11.85 8.28 -10.91
N ALA A 249 12.41 8.49 -9.72
CA ALA A 249 13.84 8.29 -9.44
C ALA A 249 14.30 6.85 -9.66
N THR A 250 13.39 5.87 -9.50
CA THR A 250 13.71 4.44 -9.70
C THR A 250 13.90 4.08 -11.17
N ILE A 251 13.49 4.96 -12.08
CA ILE A 251 13.64 4.83 -13.53
C ILE A 251 14.68 5.82 -14.05
N GLN A 252 14.64 7.07 -13.54
CA GLN A 252 15.37 8.19 -14.11
C GLN A 252 16.68 8.51 -13.37
N GLY A 253 16.94 7.91 -12.20
CA GLY A 253 18.02 8.38 -11.32
C GLY A 253 17.71 9.75 -10.72
N SER A 254 18.70 10.38 -10.09
CA SER A 254 18.53 11.62 -9.34
C SER A 254 18.08 12.81 -10.19
N MET A 255 17.33 13.73 -9.58
CA MET A 255 17.02 15.04 -10.19
C MET A 255 18.22 16.00 -10.16
N PHE A 256 19.21 15.73 -9.31
CA PHE A 256 20.27 16.68 -8.95
C PHE A 256 21.64 16.30 -9.53
N ASN A 257 21.80 15.07 -10.00
CA ASN A 257 23.02 14.56 -10.60
C ASN A 257 22.70 13.47 -11.64
N ASN A 258 23.73 13.02 -12.36
CA ASN A 258 23.61 11.96 -13.37
C ASN A 258 24.53 10.77 -13.02
N ASP A 259 24.69 10.47 -11.74
CA ASP A 259 25.69 9.51 -11.26
C ASP A 259 25.19 8.06 -11.33
N SER A 260 23.93 7.85 -11.72
CA SER A 260 23.35 6.51 -11.86
C SER A 260 23.89 5.83 -13.13
N PRO A 261 24.44 4.60 -13.02
CA PRO A 261 25.08 3.92 -14.14
C PRO A 261 24.08 3.57 -15.26
N ILE A 262 22.82 3.28 -14.89
CA ILE A 262 21.76 2.94 -15.83
C ILE A 262 20.50 3.73 -15.48
N THR A 263 19.97 4.46 -16.45
CA THR A 263 18.69 5.18 -16.33
C THR A 263 17.89 5.03 -17.62
N PHE A 264 16.58 5.28 -17.53
CA PHE A 264 15.69 5.24 -18.69
C PHE A 264 14.71 6.40 -18.68
N GLY A 265 14.04 6.61 -19.82
CA GLY A 265 12.87 7.47 -19.87
C GLY A 265 11.64 6.79 -19.24
N ARG A 266 10.83 7.54 -18.50
CA ARG A 266 9.50 7.11 -18.06
C ARG A 266 8.41 7.28 -19.14
N LYS A 267 7.35 6.47 -19.05
CA LYS A 267 6.08 6.69 -19.76
C LYS A 267 5.23 7.65 -18.93
N PRO A 268 4.79 8.78 -19.49
CA PRO A 268 4.09 9.81 -18.73
C PRO A 268 2.67 9.39 -18.33
N LEU A 269 2.06 8.43 -19.02
CA LEU A 269 0.73 7.92 -18.72
C LEU A 269 0.80 6.42 -18.48
N VAL A 270 0.32 5.99 -17.31
CA VAL A 270 0.29 4.60 -16.87
C VAL A 270 -1.12 4.27 -16.41
N PHE A 271 -1.76 3.30 -17.06
CA PHE A 271 -3.02 2.74 -16.59
C PHE A 271 -2.76 1.68 -15.52
N ALA A 272 -3.57 1.66 -14.47
CA ALA A 272 -3.56 0.64 -13.45
C ALA A 272 -4.97 0.12 -13.17
N GLN A 273 -5.09 -1.19 -12.94
CA GLN A 273 -6.29 -1.82 -12.43
C GLN A 273 -5.94 -2.56 -11.15
N GLN A 274 -6.64 -2.23 -10.07
CA GLN A 274 -6.57 -2.97 -8.82
C GLN A 274 -7.85 -3.78 -8.64
N LEU A 275 -7.73 -5.03 -8.22
CA LEU A 275 -8.84 -5.90 -7.81
C LEU A 275 -8.51 -6.48 -6.44
N GLY A 276 -9.48 -6.68 -5.58
CA GLY A 276 -9.18 -7.27 -4.28
C GLY A 276 -10.39 -7.66 -3.45
N VAL A 277 -10.11 -8.31 -2.33
CA VAL A 277 -11.09 -8.73 -1.33
C VAL A 277 -10.61 -8.28 0.03
N ASN A 278 -11.48 -7.57 0.75
CA ASN A 278 -11.23 -7.12 2.09
C ASN A 278 -12.11 -7.89 3.08
N TYR A 279 -11.53 -8.29 4.21
CA TYR A 279 -12.24 -8.85 5.34
C TYR A 279 -11.83 -8.09 6.61
N SER A 280 -12.79 -7.45 7.27
CA SER A 280 -12.57 -6.64 8.46
C SER A 280 -13.51 -7.04 9.59
N THR A 281 -12.96 -7.25 10.77
CA THR A 281 -13.66 -7.44 12.04
C THR A 281 -13.34 -6.25 12.96
N PRO A 282 -13.89 -6.15 14.19
CA PRO A 282 -13.44 -5.11 15.13
C PRO A 282 -11.93 -5.17 15.44
N ARG A 283 -11.33 -6.36 15.49
CA ARG A 283 -9.95 -6.56 15.94
C ARG A 283 -8.92 -6.67 14.80
N PHE A 284 -9.31 -7.24 13.66
CA PHE A 284 -8.40 -7.52 12.55
C PHE A 284 -8.96 -7.03 11.21
N THR A 285 -8.07 -6.64 10.29
CA THR A 285 -8.37 -6.61 8.85
C THR A 285 -7.35 -7.47 8.11
N LEU A 286 -7.84 -8.23 7.14
CA LEU A 286 -7.07 -8.88 6.09
C LEU A 286 -7.49 -8.29 4.75
N ASP A 287 -6.53 -7.92 3.92
CA ASP A 287 -6.77 -7.42 2.56
C ASP A 287 -5.88 -8.15 1.57
N PHE A 288 -6.49 -8.66 0.50
CA PHE A 288 -5.79 -9.32 -0.59
C PHE A 288 -6.10 -8.57 -1.88
N GLY A 289 -5.07 -8.24 -2.65
CA GLY A 289 -5.21 -7.49 -3.88
C GLY A 289 -4.33 -8.00 -5.01
N LEU A 290 -4.75 -7.73 -6.23
CA LEU A 290 -4.00 -7.90 -7.46
C LEU A 290 -3.94 -6.55 -8.17
N ILE A 291 -2.74 -6.18 -8.60
CA ILE A 291 -2.50 -4.93 -9.32
C ILE A 291 -1.97 -5.28 -10.70
N PHE A 292 -2.56 -4.67 -11.73
CA PHE A 292 -2.10 -4.72 -13.11
C PHE A 292 -1.74 -3.30 -13.54
N LYS A 293 -0.52 -3.09 -14.03
CA LYS A 293 -0.05 -1.78 -14.50
C LYS A 293 0.43 -1.89 -15.94
N SER A 294 0.05 -0.93 -16.77
CA SER A 294 0.66 -0.76 -18.08
C SER A 294 2.15 -0.45 -17.94
N LYS A 295 2.87 -0.52 -19.05
CA LYS A 295 4.30 -0.23 -19.12
C LYS A 295 4.63 1.16 -18.56
N GLU A 296 5.63 1.22 -17.68
CA GLU A 296 6.07 2.44 -16.99
C GLU A 296 7.36 3.05 -17.59
N VAL A 297 8.16 2.22 -18.30
CA VAL A 297 9.49 2.58 -18.79
C VAL A 297 9.50 2.65 -20.32
N LYS A 298 10.23 3.60 -20.90
CA LYS A 298 10.51 3.71 -22.34
C LYS A 298 11.71 2.82 -22.70
N SER A 299 11.50 1.51 -22.69
CA SER A 299 12.50 0.48 -23.00
C SER A 299 11.85 -0.73 -23.69
N SER A 300 12.45 -1.92 -23.66
CA SER A 300 11.81 -3.19 -24.02
C SER A 300 10.87 -3.75 -22.92
N ALA A 301 10.80 -3.10 -21.76
CA ALA A 301 10.00 -3.57 -20.62
C ALA A 301 8.51 -3.77 -20.95
N LYS A 302 7.88 -4.73 -20.26
CA LYS A 302 6.47 -5.10 -20.43
C LYS A 302 5.61 -4.48 -19.33
N ALA A 303 4.30 -4.66 -19.46
CA ALA A 303 3.35 -4.36 -18.38
C ALA A 303 3.70 -5.19 -17.13
N ASN A 304 3.49 -4.62 -15.96
CA ASN A 304 3.77 -5.27 -14.69
C ASN A 304 2.47 -5.71 -13.98
N LYS A 305 2.56 -6.75 -13.17
CA LYS A 305 1.49 -7.20 -12.30
C LYS A 305 2.08 -7.77 -11.02
N TYR A 306 1.42 -7.56 -9.89
CA TYR A 306 1.87 -8.06 -8.60
C TYR A 306 0.69 -8.24 -7.65
N GLY A 307 0.88 -9.07 -6.62
CA GLY A 307 -0.08 -9.26 -5.55
C GLY A 307 0.21 -8.37 -4.34
N MET A 308 -0.81 -8.16 -3.53
CA MET A 308 -0.76 -7.42 -2.27
C MET A 308 -1.44 -8.23 -1.18
N ILE A 309 -0.80 -8.31 -0.01
CA ILE A 309 -1.38 -8.85 1.22
C ILE A 309 -1.19 -7.83 2.33
N SER A 310 -2.27 -7.46 3.02
CA SER A 310 -2.21 -6.59 4.18
C SER A 310 -2.89 -7.21 5.39
N MET A 311 -2.30 -7.04 6.56
CA MET A 311 -2.82 -7.50 7.84
C MET A 311 -2.74 -6.37 8.85
N PHE A 312 -3.85 -6.11 9.54
CA PHE A 312 -3.96 -5.05 10.53
C PHE A 312 -4.53 -5.58 11.83
N TYR A 313 -3.95 -5.19 12.96
CA TYR A 313 -4.38 -5.56 14.31
C TYR A 313 -4.67 -4.33 15.15
N ARG A 314 -5.85 -4.30 15.79
CA ARG A 314 -6.31 -3.14 16.55
C ARG A 314 -6.30 -3.36 18.05
N PHE A 315 -5.91 -2.34 18.80
CA PHE A 315 -5.78 -2.41 20.24
C PHE A 315 -5.98 -1.04 20.90
N GLY A 316 -5.92 -1.02 22.24
CA GLY A 316 -6.26 0.17 23.03
C GLY A 316 -7.75 0.45 22.94
N LYS A 317 -8.54 -0.13 23.84
CA LYS A 317 -10.00 0.09 23.88
C LYS A 317 -10.29 1.58 23.92
N SER A 318 -11.26 2.04 23.13
CA SER A 318 -11.83 3.37 23.31
C SER A 318 -12.73 3.38 24.54
N GLY A 319 -12.91 4.55 25.15
CA GLY A 319 -14.03 4.75 26.07
C GLY A 319 -15.35 4.52 25.34
N SER A 320 -16.36 4.07 26.08
CA SER A 320 -17.78 4.14 25.71
C SER A 320 -18.30 5.53 26.02
#